data_AF-A0A9D7FQW9-F1
#
_entry.id   AF-A0A9D7FQW9-F1
#
_cell.length_a   1.000
_cell.length_b   1.000
_cell.length_c   1.000
_cell.angle_alpha   90.00
_cell.angle_beta   90.00
_cell.angle_gamma   90.00
#
_symmetry.space_group_name_H-M   'P 1'
#
loop_
_entity.id
_entity.type
_entity.pdbx_description
1 polymer ?
#
loop_
_entity_poly.entity_id
_entity_poly.type
_entity_poly.pdbx_seq_one_letter_code
_entity_poly.pdbx_strand_id
1 'polypeptide(L)'
;MPFTWKTVVPNGQIFGNRAKGSEAHVSNGFNFSYPGFNEALTGYGDPRVNSNNKTPNPNVSVFEWLNRMPEFSGKTGAFAAWDVFPFIFNAERCGFPVNAGFDAMTQGKINTRIELLNRLKVESARPWGGEPYDCLTYHTAFEWLKENHPRLFFLALGETDEWGHAGNYKGISRWYPPL
;
A
#
# COMPACT_ATOMS: atom_id res chain seq x y z
N MET A 1 7.46 -7.25 -16.64
CA MET A 1 8.07 -6.82 -15.35
C MET A 1 9.58 -7.06 -15.32
N PRO A 2 10.41 -6.18 -15.93
CA PRO A 2 11.86 -6.37 -15.99
C PRO A 2 12.54 -6.42 -14.61
N PHE A 3 12.13 -5.57 -13.66
CA PHE A 3 12.70 -5.55 -12.31
C PHE A 3 12.50 -6.87 -11.57
N THR A 4 11.30 -7.45 -11.60
CA THR A 4 11.02 -8.75 -10.98
C THR A 4 11.94 -9.84 -11.52
N TRP A 5 12.07 -9.97 -12.85
CA TRP A 5 12.85 -11.05 -13.44
C TRP A 5 14.37 -10.82 -13.40
N LYS A 6 14.83 -9.57 -13.54
CA LYS A 6 16.26 -9.25 -13.57
C LYS A 6 16.86 -9.00 -12.19
N THR A 7 16.05 -8.62 -11.20
CA THR A 7 16.53 -8.25 -9.86
C THR A 7 15.99 -9.19 -8.79
N VAL A 8 14.67 -9.38 -8.70
CA VAL A 8 14.06 -10.16 -7.60
C VAL A 8 14.38 -11.65 -7.74
N VAL A 9 14.23 -12.23 -8.93
CA VAL A 9 14.49 -13.67 -9.11
C VAL A 9 15.94 -14.07 -8.81
N PRO A 10 16.99 -13.35 -9.27
CA PRO A 10 18.36 -13.74 -8.97
C PRO A 10 18.77 -13.52 -7.50
N ASN A 11 18.10 -12.60 -6.78
CA ASN A 11 18.49 -12.19 -5.42
C ASN A 11 17.42 -12.49 -4.36
N GLY A 12 16.44 -13.33 -4.69
CA GLY A 12 15.23 -13.51 -3.88
C GLY A 12 14.45 -14.74 -4.28
N GLN A 13 13.18 -14.76 -3.93
CA GLN A 13 12.30 -15.92 -4.12
C GLN A 13 10.93 -15.46 -4.65
N ILE A 14 10.31 -16.30 -5.48
CA ILE A 14 8.93 -16.12 -5.96
C ILE A 14 8.12 -17.35 -5.53
N PHE A 15 6.99 -17.11 -4.87
CA PHE A 15 6.03 -18.12 -4.45
C PHE A 15 4.72 -17.97 -5.22
N GLY A 16 3.92 -19.04 -5.31
CA GLY A 16 2.58 -19.02 -5.91
C GLY A 16 2.46 -19.67 -7.29
N ASN A 17 3.51 -20.36 -7.78
CA ASN A 17 3.42 -21.14 -9.01
C ASN A 17 2.80 -22.52 -8.76
N ARG A 18 1.48 -22.62 -8.91
CA ARG A 18 0.72 -23.88 -8.77
C ARG A 18 1.20 -24.99 -9.71
N ALA A 19 1.61 -24.66 -10.94
CA ALA A 19 2.14 -25.64 -11.89
C ALA A 19 3.49 -26.26 -11.44
N LYS A 20 4.15 -25.64 -10.45
CA LYS A 20 5.37 -26.15 -9.81
C LYS A 20 5.14 -26.58 -8.36
N GLY A 21 3.89 -26.77 -7.93
CA GLY A 21 3.55 -27.17 -6.56
C GLY A 21 3.79 -26.09 -5.49
N SER A 22 4.02 -24.83 -5.90
CA SER A 22 4.12 -23.69 -4.97
C SER A 22 2.74 -23.06 -4.82
N GLU A 23 1.93 -23.63 -3.93
CA GLU A 23 0.59 -23.16 -3.65
C GLU A 23 0.58 -21.96 -2.68
N ALA A 24 -0.28 -20.99 -2.96
CA ALA A 24 -0.56 -19.85 -2.09
C ALA A 24 -2.06 -19.59 -2.13
N HIS A 25 -2.67 -19.54 -0.95
CA HIS A 25 -4.11 -19.38 -0.77
C HIS A 25 -4.37 -18.38 0.35
N VAL A 26 -5.40 -17.56 0.17
CA VAL A 26 -5.97 -16.79 1.27
C VAL A 26 -6.93 -17.70 2.06
N SER A 27 -6.92 -17.53 3.36
CA SER A 27 -7.75 -18.26 4.33
C SER A 27 -9.03 -17.52 4.71
N ASN A 28 -9.13 -16.22 4.39
CA ASN A 28 -10.27 -15.39 4.80
C ASN A 28 -11.63 -15.77 4.18
N GLY A 29 -11.66 -16.56 3.11
CA GLY A 29 -12.90 -17.02 2.47
C GLY A 29 -13.69 -15.98 1.68
N PHE A 30 -13.26 -14.71 1.67
CA PHE A 30 -13.93 -13.60 0.98
C PHE A 30 -13.32 -13.28 -0.38
N ASN A 31 -12.00 -13.48 -0.56
CA ASN A 31 -11.26 -13.28 -1.82
C ASN A 31 -11.36 -11.84 -2.39
N PHE A 32 -11.38 -10.82 -1.55
CA PHE A 32 -11.28 -9.42 -1.98
C PHE A 32 -10.41 -8.57 -1.04
N SER A 33 -10.18 -7.31 -1.41
CA SER A 33 -9.10 -6.43 -0.94
C SER A 33 -8.94 -6.32 0.57
N TYR A 34 -9.86 -5.69 1.32
CA TYR A 34 -9.65 -5.45 2.76
C TYR A 34 -9.46 -6.76 3.55
N PRO A 35 -10.31 -7.80 3.46
CA PRO A 35 -10.05 -9.07 4.13
C PRO A 35 -8.68 -9.69 3.78
N GLY A 36 -8.26 -9.57 2.52
CA GLY A 36 -6.93 -10.00 2.07
C GLY A 36 -5.78 -9.22 2.70
N PHE A 37 -5.88 -7.89 2.76
CA PHE A 37 -4.89 -7.04 3.43
C PHE A 37 -4.87 -7.24 4.94
N ASN A 38 -6.03 -7.46 5.58
CA ASN A 38 -6.06 -7.88 6.97
C ASN A 38 -5.24 -9.15 7.15
N GLU A 39 -5.53 -10.19 6.39
CA GLU A 39 -4.81 -11.47 6.51
C GLU A 39 -3.30 -11.32 6.27
N ALA A 40 -2.90 -10.55 5.26
CA ALA A 40 -1.48 -10.30 4.98
C ALA A 40 -0.76 -9.52 6.10
N LEU A 41 -1.45 -8.58 6.75
CA LEU A 41 -0.86 -7.69 7.74
C LEU A 41 -0.99 -8.22 9.17
N THR A 42 -1.92 -9.12 9.46
CA THR A 42 -2.16 -9.66 10.81
C THR A 42 -1.78 -11.13 10.92
N GLY A 43 -1.62 -11.83 9.79
CA GLY A 43 -1.26 -13.24 9.71
C GLY A 43 -2.45 -14.21 9.77
N TYR A 44 -3.70 -13.74 9.80
CA TYR A 44 -4.89 -14.58 9.83
C TYR A 44 -6.13 -13.92 9.23
N GLY A 45 -7.00 -14.71 8.62
CA GLY A 45 -8.34 -14.27 8.21
C GLY A 45 -9.25 -14.00 9.41
N ASP A 46 -10.05 -12.93 9.35
CA ASP A 46 -11.03 -12.59 10.38
C ASP A 46 -12.42 -12.40 9.77
N PRO A 47 -13.41 -13.24 10.11
CA PRO A 47 -14.77 -13.14 9.57
C PRO A 47 -15.47 -11.79 9.85
N ARG A 48 -14.98 -11.01 10.83
CA ARG A 48 -15.50 -9.65 11.11
C ARG A 48 -15.03 -8.63 10.08
N VAL A 49 -13.90 -8.88 9.41
CA VAL A 49 -13.36 -8.05 8.32
C VAL A 49 -13.87 -8.63 7.00
N ASN A 50 -15.11 -8.30 6.66
CA ASN A 50 -15.87 -8.90 5.55
C ASN A 50 -16.42 -7.86 4.57
N SER A 51 -15.83 -6.66 4.51
CA SER A 51 -16.20 -5.61 3.55
C SER A 51 -15.02 -4.67 3.30
N ASN A 52 -15.10 -3.89 2.22
CA ASN A 52 -14.18 -2.77 1.96
C ASN A 52 -14.65 -1.46 2.63
N ASN A 53 -15.59 -1.54 3.58
CA ASN A 53 -16.07 -0.36 4.28
C ASN A 53 -14.94 0.26 5.09
N LYS A 54 -15.02 1.58 5.24
CA LYS A 54 -14.11 2.40 6.04
C LYS A 54 -14.37 2.21 7.55
N THR A 55 -14.23 0.97 8.01
CA THR A 55 -14.35 0.58 9.41
C THR A 55 -12.96 0.17 9.91
N PRO A 56 -12.45 0.75 11.02
CA PRO A 56 -11.12 0.43 11.51
C PRO A 56 -10.94 -1.06 11.78
N ASN A 57 -9.79 -1.60 11.37
CA ASN A 57 -9.47 -3.01 11.57
C ASN A 57 -9.38 -3.29 13.08
N PRO A 58 -10.16 -4.26 13.61
CA PRO A 58 -10.06 -4.62 15.02
C PRO A 58 -8.70 -5.23 15.37
N ASN A 59 -8.03 -5.85 14.40
CA ASN A 59 -6.80 -6.61 14.61
C ASN A 59 -5.55 -5.73 14.59
N VAL A 60 -4.56 -6.10 15.40
CA VAL A 60 -3.24 -5.44 15.41
C VAL A 60 -2.42 -5.96 14.24
N SER A 61 -1.97 -5.06 13.36
CA SER A 61 -1.07 -5.42 12.27
C SER A 61 0.34 -5.69 12.80
N VAL A 62 1.15 -6.46 12.05
CA VAL A 62 2.57 -6.66 12.33
C VAL A 62 3.33 -5.33 12.39
N PHE A 63 2.92 -4.34 11.58
CA PHE A 63 3.48 -2.98 11.61
C PHE A 63 3.18 -2.28 12.94
N GLU A 64 1.93 -2.35 13.41
CA GLU A 64 1.54 -1.78 14.70
C GLU A 64 2.24 -2.48 15.87
N TRP A 65 2.30 -3.81 15.84
CA TRP A 65 3.00 -4.59 16.86
C TRP A 65 4.49 -4.24 16.93
N LEU A 66 5.19 -4.22 15.79
CA LEU A 66 6.60 -3.86 15.73
C LEU A 66 6.84 -2.41 16.13
N ASN A 67 5.98 -1.47 15.73
CA ASN A 67 6.12 -0.05 16.08
C ASN A 67 6.08 0.22 17.59
N ARG A 68 5.53 -0.70 18.40
CA ARG A 68 5.57 -0.63 19.87
C ARG A 68 6.92 -1.02 20.47
N MET A 69 7.82 -1.61 19.69
CA MET A 69 9.17 -1.96 20.14
C MET A 69 10.10 -0.74 20.04
N PRO A 70 11.01 -0.53 21.01
CA PRO A 70 11.94 0.60 21.01
C PRO A 70 12.75 0.74 19.71
N GLU A 71 13.09 -0.38 19.08
CA GLU A 71 13.87 -0.45 17.84
C GLU A 71 13.18 0.19 16.62
N PHE A 72 11.85 0.20 16.61
CA PHE A 72 11.02 0.61 15.47
C PHE A 72 10.11 1.81 15.76
N SER A 73 9.90 2.13 17.04
CA SER A 73 9.10 3.28 17.47
C SER A 73 9.56 4.57 16.78
N GLY A 74 8.62 5.27 16.14
CA GLY A 74 8.90 6.49 15.38
C GLY A 74 9.65 6.27 14.06
N LYS A 75 9.85 5.02 13.64
CA LYS A 75 10.56 4.62 12.41
C LYS A 75 9.69 3.71 11.54
N THR A 76 8.38 3.91 11.57
CA THR A 76 7.40 3.14 10.80
C THR A 76 6.60 4.10 9.92
N GLY A 77 6.23 3.70 8.71
CA GLY A 77 5.32 4.47 7.86
C GLY A 77 4.66 3.61 6.80
N ALA A 78 3.40 3.91 6.48
CA ALA A 78 2.62 3.22 5.46
C ALA A 78 2.06 4.21 4.44
N PHE A 79 2.19 3.87 3.16
CA PHE A 79 1.78 4.68 2.03
C PHE A 79 0.94 3.84 1.08
N ALA A 80 -0.20 4.35 0.64
CA ALA A 80 -1.09 3.61 -0.24
C ALA A 80 -1.82 4.50 -1.24
N ALA A 81 -2.13 3.97 -2.42
CA ALA A 81 -3.03 4.63 -3.36
C ALA A 81 -4.47 4.61 -2.82
N TRP A 82 -4.91 3.50 -2.24
CA TRP A 82 -6.29 3.32 -1.81
C TRP A 82 -6.64 3.96 -0.47
N ASP A 83 -7.66 4.82 -0.48
CA ASP A 83 -8.13 5.58 0.69
C ASP A 83 -8.75 4.75 1.84
N VAL A 84 -8.80 3.42 1.70
CA VAL A 84 -9.23 2.49 2.77
C VAL A 84 -8.07 2.04 3.66
N PHE A 85 -6.82 2.21 3.25
CA PHE A 85 -5.65 1.83 4.05
C PHE A 85 -5.55 2.45 5.46
N PRO A 86 -6.00 3.69 5.71
CA PRO A 86 -6.08 4.22 7.07
C PRO A 86 -6.96 3.36 8.00
N PHE A 87 -7.99 2.71 7.46
CA PHE A 87 -8.86 1.81 8.22
C PHE A 87 -8.23 0.42 8.37
N ILE A 88 -7.57 -0.09 7.31
CA ILE A 88 -6.83 -1.37 7.33
C ILE A 88 -5.75 -1.38 8.41
N PHE A 89 -4.95 -0.31 8.48
CA PHE A 89 -3.92 -0.16 9.51
C PHE A 89 -4.46 0.34 10.84
N ASN A 90 -5.70 0.84 10.88
CA ASN A 90 -6.28 1.55 12.02
C ASN A 90 -5.41 2.75 12.43
N ALA A 91 -5.40 3.78 11.59
CA ALA A 91 -4.53 4.95 11.69
C ALA A 91 -4.64 5.68 13.04
N GLU A 92 -5.83 5.67 13.66
CA GLU A 92 -6.07 6.24 14.99
C GLU A 92 -5.30 5.50 16.11
N ARG A 93 -5.09 4.19 15.95
CA ARG A 93 -4.46 3.33 16.96
C ARG A 93 -2.99 3.01 16.68
N CYS A 94 -2.63 2.90 15.40
CA CYS A 94 -1.38 2.25 14.98
C CYS A 94 -0.09 2.97 15.43
N GLY A 95 -0.18 4.27 15.73
CA GLY A 95 0.93 5.06 16.26
C GLY A 95 2.04 5.36 15.25
N PHE A 96 1.75 5.25 13.94
CA PHE A 96 2.67 5.64 12.88
C PHE A 96 1.93 6.30 11.70
N PRO A 97 2.62 7.04 10.81
CA PRO A 97 1.99 7.66 9.67
C PRO A 97 1.41 6.67 8.67
N VAL A 98 0.13 6.85 8.34
CA VAL A 98 -0.55 6.19 7.23
C VAL A 98 -1.02 7.28 6.27
N ASN A 99 -0.40 7.37 5.09
CA ASN A 99 -0.81 8.29 4.03
C ASN A 99 -1.49 7.51 2.91
N ALA A 100 -2.71 7.89 2.55
CA ALA A 100 -3.48 7.17 1.55
C ALA A 100 -4.26 8.11 0.63
N GLY A 101 -4.57 7.66 -0.58
CA GLY A 101 -5.41 8.41 -1.50
C GLY A 101 -4.83 9.79 -1.82
N PHE A 102 -5.71 10.78 -1.76
CA PHE A 102 -5.37 12.19 -1.98
C PHE A 102 -5.00 12.92 -0.69
N ASP A 103 -4.86 12.23 0.45
CA ASP A 103 -4.54 12.87 1.72
C ASP A 103 -3.15 13.51 1.66
N ALA A 104 -3.06 14.72 2.24
CA ALA A 104 -1.80 15.40 2.41
C ALA A 104 -0.89 14.63 3.38
N MET A 105 0.38 14.50 3.04
CA MET A 105 1.40 13.97 3.93
C MET A 105 1.84 15.08 4.88
N THR A 106 1.40 15.00 6.14
CA THR A 106 1.64 16.05 7.16
C THR A 106 2.40 15.54 8.39
N GLN A 107 2.64 14.23 8.48
CA GLN A 107 3.30 13.59 9.62
C GLN A 107 4.76 13.23 9.31
N GLY A 108 5.66 13.45 10.26
CA GLY A 108 7.11 13.31 10.06
C GLY A 108 7.76 14.59 9.53
N LYS A 109 9.00 14.48 9.02
CA LYS A 109 9.71 15.59 8.39
C LYS A 109 9.12 15.88 7.01
N ILE A 110 8.66 17.11 6.83
CA ILE A 110 8.06 17.61 5.59
C ILE A 110 9.02 18.60 4.94
N ASN A 111 9.33 18.39 3.67
CA ASN A 111 10.16 19.28 2.86
C ASN A 111 9.31 19.94 1.75
N THR A 112 9.90 20.89 1.02
CA THR A 112 9.20 21.64 -0.04
C THR A 112 8.72 20.76 -1.20
N ARG A 113 9.33 19.58 -1.41
CA ARG A 113 8.86 18.61 -2.41
C ARG A 113 7.60 17.88 -1.93
N ILE A 114 7.53 17.50 -0.65
CA ILE A 114 6.33 16.92 -0.06
C ILE A 114 5.19 17.95 -0.07
N GLU A 115 5.47 19.23 0.21
CA GLU A 115 4.49 20.32 0.08
C GLU A 115 3.99 20.49 -1.36
N LEU A 116 4.89 20.42 -2.35
CA LEU A 116 4.50 20.42 -3.76
C LEU A 116 3.61 19.21 -4.09
N LEU A 117 3.98 18.02 -3.65
CA LEU A 117 3.19 16.79 -3.87
C LEU A 117 1.81 16.88 -3.21
N ASN A 118 1.71 17.47 -2.02
CA ASN A 118 0.44 17.72 -1.35
C ASN A 118 -0.46 18.67 -2.17
N ARG A 119 0.10 19.72 -2.78
CA ARG A 119 -0.66 20.59 -3.70
C ARG A 119 -1.08 19.85 -4.96
N LEU A 120 -0.17 19.08 -5.56
CA LEU A 120 -0.47 18.31 -6.77
C LEU A 120 -1.58 17.28 -6.53
N LYS A 121 -1.65 16.64 -5.36
CA LYS A 121 -2.78 15.77 -5.00
C LYS A 121 -4.13 16.49 -5.02
N VAL A 122 -4.18 17.76 -4.62
CA VAL A 122 -5.40 18.57 -4.65
C VAL A 122 -5.74 19.02 -6.08
N GLU A 123 -4.73 19.40 -6.85
CA GLU A 123 -4.88 19.98 -8.20
C GLU A 123 -5.04 18.91 -9.30
N SER A 124 -4.68 17.66 -9.03
CA SER A 124 -4.72 16.58 -10.02
C SER A 124 -6.15 16.12 -10.32
N ALA A 125 -6.32 15.62 -11.54
CA ALA A 125 -7.53 14.89 -11.91
C ALA A 125 -7.72 13.68 -10.98
N ARG A 126 -8.99 13.36 -10.69
CA ARG A 126 -9.38 12.19 -9.92
C ARG A 126 -10.00 11.16 -10.86
N PRO A 127 -9.18 10.31 -11.50
CA PRO A 127 -9.69 9.31 -12.45
C PRO A 127 -10.58 8.26 -11.75
N TRP A 128 -10.34 8.02 -10.45
CA TRP A 128 -11.06 7.07 -9.62
C TRP A 128 -11.52 7.73 -8.32
N GLY A 129 -12.49 7.10 -7.64
CA GLY A 129 -13.15 7.69 -6.47
C GLY A 129 -12.24 7.76 -5.23
N GLY A 130 -11.38 6.75 -5.03
CA GLY A 130 -10.55 6.61 -3.83
C GLY A 130 -9.05 6.48 -4.07
N GLU A 131 -8.60 6.61 -5.32
CA GLU A 131 -7.21 6.36 -5.72
C GLU A 131 -6.65 7.44 -6.66
N PRO A 132 -5.46 8.00 -6.38
CA PRO A 132 -4.70 8.78 -7.33
C PRO A 132 -3.94 7.86 -8.30
N TYR A 133 -3.36 8.45 -9.35
CA TYR A 133 -2.30 7.77 -10.10
C TYR A 133 -1.14 7.37 -9.17
N ASP A 134 -0.53 6.22 -9.43
CA ASP A 134 0.52 5.63 -8.59
C ASP A 134 1.72 6.57 -8.41
N CYS A 135 1.98 7.44 -9.39
CA CYS A 135 3.07 8.40 -9.33
C CYS A 135 2.98 9.35 -8.12
N LEU A 136 1.76 9.79 -7.74
CA LEU A 136 1.58 10.66 -6.59
C LEU A 136 1.85 9.93 -5.27
N THR A 137 1.35 8.70 -5.15
CA THR A 137 1.61 7.82 -4.00
C THR A 137 3.10 7.51 -3.89
N TYR A 138 3.71 7.03 -4.97
CA TYR A 138 5.12 6.64 -5.02
C TYR A 138 6.04 7.81 -4.67
N HIS A 139 5.88 8.98 -5.31
CA HIS A 139 6.76 10.12 -5.04
C HIS A 139 6.57 10.69 -3.64
N THR A 140 5.35 10.69 -3.09
CA THR A 140 5.11 11.08 -1.69
C THR A 140 5.85 10.14 -0.74
N ALA A 141 5.67 8.83 -0.93
CA ALA A 141 6.27 7.81 -0.10
C ALA A 141 7.80 7.85 -0.17
N PHE A 142 8.37 8.03 -1.38
CA PHE A 142 9.80 8.01 -1.60
C PHE A 142 10.51 9.28 -1.11
N GLU A 143 9.91 10.47 -1.25
CA GLU A 143 10.48 11.69 -0.64
C GLU A 143 10.38 11.63 0.89
N TRP A 144 9.27 11.11 1.45
CA TRP A 144 9.16 10.90 2.89
C TRP A 144 10.20 9.91 3.43
N LEU A 145 10.43 8.79 2.71
CA LEU A 145 11.43 7.77 3.03
C LEU A 145 12.84 8.38 3.17
N LYS A 146 13.22 9.28 2.26
CA LYS A 146 14.53 9.96 2.27
C LYS A 146 14.72 10.89 3.46
N GLU A 147 13.67 11.56 3.91
CA GLU A 147 13.75 12.52 5.02
C GLU A 147 13.65 11.83 6.40
N ASN A 148 12.85 10.76 6.48
CA ASN A 148 12.45 10.15 7.75
C ASN A 148 13.17 8.84 8.06
N HIS A 149 13.78 8.19 7.07
CA HIS A 149 14.58 6.96 7.25
C HIS A 149 13.90 5.88 8.13
N PRO A 150 12.66 5.45 7.80
CA PRO A 150 11.99 4.42 8.55
C PRO A 150 12.75 3.08 8.49
N ARG A 151 12.50 2.23 9.49
CA ARG A 151 12.91 0.82 9.52
C ARG A 151 11.81 -0.12 9.05
N LEU A 152 10.56 0.32 9.12
CA LEU A 152 9.39 -0.39 8.61
C LEU A 152 8.65 0.51 7.63
N PHE A 153 8.49 0.03 6.40
CA PHE A 153 7.90 0.81 5.33
C PHE A 153 6.93 -0.05 4.53
N PHE A 154 5.71 0.43 4.39
CA PHE A 154 4.68 -0.20 3.57
C PHE A 154 4.35 0.71 2.38
N LEU A 155 4.29 0.14 1.18
CA LEU A 155 3.87 0.82 -0.04
C LEU A 155 2.85 -0.05 -0.79
N ALA A 156 1.62 0.45 -0.95
CA ALA A 156 0.60 -0.15 -1.79
C ALA A 156 0.30 0.76 -2.98
N LEU A 157 0.60 0.26 -4.17
CA LEU A 157 0.22 0.86 -5.44
C LEU A 157 -1.07 0.19 -5.94
N GLY A 158 -1.89 0.92 -6.69
CA GLY A 158 -3.25 0.49 -7.03
C GLY A 158 -3.68 0.76 -8.47
N GLU A 159 -2.91 1.54 -9.23
CA GLU A 159 -3.31 1.96 -10.58
C GLU A 159 -3.63 0.79 -11.53
N THR A 160 -2.90 -0.33 -11.43
CA THR A 160 -3.19 -1.51 -12.26
C THR A 160 -4.53 -2.17 -11.94
N ASP A 161 -4.94 -2.11 -10.68
CA ASP A 161 -6.21 -2.65 -10.20
C ASP A 161 -7.38 -1.80 -10.71
N GLU A 162 -7.27 -0.48 -10.56
CA GLU A 162 -8.27 0.48 -11.03
C GLU A 162 -8.48 0.43 -12.56
N TRP A 163 -7.39 0.32 -13.33
CA TRP A 163 -7.51 0.11 -14.78
C TRP A 163 -8.17 -1.24 -15.12
N GLY A 164 -7.90 -2.28 -14.33
CA GLY A 164 -8.53 -3.59 -14.47
C GLY A 164 -10.04 -3.53 -14.20
N HIS A 165 -10.45 -2.88 -13.12
CA HIS A 165 -11.84 -2.63 -12.76
C HIS A 165 -12.59 -1.82 -13.82
N ALA A 166 -11.93 -0.84 -14.44
CA ALA A 166 -12.48 -0.08 -15.55
C ALA A 166 -12.52 -0.85 -16.89
N GLY A 167 -12.01 -2.08 -16.95
CA GLY A 167 -11.89 -2.87 -18.18
C GLY A 167 -10.91 -2.29 -19.21
N ASN A 168 -10.04 -1.36 -18.80
CA ASN A 168 -9.13 -0.64 -19.68
C ASN A 168 -7.66 -1.07 -19.50
N TYR A 169 -7.37 -2.27 -20.00
CA TYR A 169 -6.01 -2.84 -19.95
C TYR A 169 -4.98 -2.08 -20.79
N LYS A 170 -5.39 -1.23 -21.74
CA LYS A 170 -4.46 -0.35 -22.47
C LYS A 170 -3.82 0.67 -21.53
N GLY A 171 -4.57 1.14 -20.53
CA GLY A 171 -4.07 2.04 -19.48
C GLY A 171 -2.86 1.45 -18.74
N ILE A 172 -2.91 0.15 -18.43
CA ILE A 172 -1.79 -0.58 -17.80
C ILE A 172 -0.55 -0.55 -18.69
N SER A 173 -0.69 -0.84 -19.99
CA SER A 173 0.45 -0.91 -20.92
C SER A 173 1.08 0.45 -21.26
N ARG A 174 0.40 1.57 -20.98
CA ARG A 174 0.87 2.91 -21.40
C ARG A 174 2.09 3.40 -20.62
N TRP A 175 2.25 2.95 -19.38
CA TRP A 175 3.33 3.39 -18.49
C TRP A 175 4.51 2.43 -18.44
N TYR A 176 4.37 1.23 -18.99
CA TYR A 176 5.44 0.25 -19.08
C TYR A 176 5.81 0.10 -20.56
N PRO A 177 6.98 0.57 -21.00
CA PRO A 177 7.37 0.44 -22.40
C PRO A 177 7.29 -1.03 -22.84
N PRO A 178 6.87 -1.31 -24.09
CA PRO A 178 6.89 -2.66 -24.62
C PRO A 178 8.31 -3.25 -24.48
N LEU A 179 8.35 -4.53 -24.10
CA LEU A 179 9.58 -5.30 -23.90
C LEU A 179 10.47 -5.33 -25.15
#